data_AF-A0A482TQU5-F1
#
_entry.id   AF-A0A482TQU5-F1
#
_cell.length_a   1.000
_cell.length_b   1.000
_cell.length_c   1.000
_cell.angle_alpha   90.00
_cell.angle_beta   90.00
_cell.angle_gamma   90.00
#
_symmetry.space_group_name_H-M   'P 1'
#
loop_
_entity.id
_entity.type
_entity.pdbx_description
1 polymer ?
#
loop_
_entity_poly.entity_id
_entity_poly.type
_entity_poly.pdbx_seq_one_letter_code
_entity_poly.pdbx_strand_id
1 'polypeptide(L)'
;DLPEWAEELVDRNIPALAPPEDLLEARSRIEDAAKQNDEDDPEAVAWRSVDFEERYRAHVTSGGRHQVLDSLAETVEQRTVWLVSWRARASLDHRSIALEELQRRADLGPCPPRDHEWGRGVVPTVVVCQRCGYGSASLSTGQLAQENLKPYLGGDGQ
;
A
#
# COMPACT_ATOMS: atom_id res chain seq x y z
N ASP A 1 -23.97 1.75 -7.87
CA ASP A 1 -23.13 1.57 -9.06
C ASP A 1 -22.25 2.78 -9.27
N LEU A 2 -20.99 2.56 -9.66
CA LEU A 2 -20.13 3.60 -10.21
C LEU A 2 -19.63 3.09 -11.55
N PRO A 3 -19.90 3.85 -12.62
CA PRO A 3 -18.91 4.81 -13.11
C PRO A 3 -19.49 6.19 -13.47
N GLU A 4 -18.77 7.24 -13.09
CA GLU A 4 -18.46 8.47 -13.84
C GLU A 4 -17.36 9.11 -12.98
N TRP A 5 -16.10 8.93 -13.40
CA TRP A 5 -14.86 9.47 -12.82
C TRP A 5 -14.62 9.30 -11.28
N ALA A 6 -13.55 8.74 -10.73
CA ALA A 6 -12.12 8.87 -10.99
C ALA A 6 -11.48 10.28 -10.88
N GLU A 7 -12.20 11.41 -10.88
CA GLU A 7 -11.60 12.78 -10.78
C GLU A 7 -11.12 13.20 -9.36
N GLU A 8 -11.34 12.46 -8.28
CA GLU A 8 -11.14 12.95 -6.89
C GLU A 8 -9.94 12.32 -6.16
N LEU A 9 -8.82 12.11 -6.86
CA LEU A 9 -7.83 11.09 -6.44
C LEU A 9 -6.76 11.54 -5.42
N VAL A 10 -6.99 12.65 -4.73
CA VAL A 10 -6.25 12.99 -3.50
C VAL A 10 -7.08 12.67 -2.25
N ASP A 11 -8.42 12.52 -2.35
CA ASP A 11 -9.31 12.62 -1.17
C ASP A 11 -10.16 11.36 -0.90
N ARG A 12 -10.06 10.31 -1.72
CA ARG A 12 -10.88 9.10 -1.53
C ARG A 12 -10.20 8.10 -0.61
N ASN A 13 -10.64 8.09 0.65
CA ASN A 13 -10.62 6.86 1.44
C ASN A 13 -11.29 5.75 0.61
N ILE A 14 -10.61 4.63 0.37
CA ILE A 14 -11.15 3.47 -0.34
C ILE A 14 -11.35 2.35 0.69
N PRO A 15 -12.54 2.27 1.35
CA PRO A 15 -12.79 1.28 2.39
C PRO A 15 -12.62 -0.17 1.92
N ALA A 16 -12.81 -0.41 0.61
CA ALA A 16 -12.60 -1.71 0.00
C ALA A 16 -11.15 -2.23 0.10
N LEU A 17 -10.17 -1.33 0.31
CA LEU A 17 -8.77 -1.68 0.56
C LEU A 17 -8.37 -1.55 2.03
N ALA A 18 -9.28 -1.16 2.92
CA ALA A 18 -9.00 -1.16 4.34
C ALA A 18 -8.79 -2.61 4.84
N PRO A 19 -7.88 -2.84 5.80
CA PRO A 19 -7.79 -4.14 6.42
C PRO A 19 -9.10 -4.53 7.11
N PRO A 20 -9.48 -5.82 7.11
CA PRO A 20 -10.61 -6.30 7.87
C PRO A 20 -10.51 -5.91 9.36
N GLU A 21 -11.61 -5.45 9.94
CA GLU A 21 -11.64 -4.99 11.32
C GLU A 21 -11.24 -6.10 12.32
N ASP A 22 -11.70 -7.34 12.07
CA ASP A 22 -11.32 -8.51 12.86
C ASP A 22 -9.82 -8.80 12.81
N LEU A 23 -9.17 -8.55 11.67
CA LEU A 23 -7.72 -8.69 11.51
C LEU A 23 -6.97 -7.59 12.27
N LEU A 24 -7.48 -6.35 12.24
CA LEU A 24 -6.90 -5.23 12.99
C LEU A 24 -7.02 -5.44 14.49
N GLU A 25 -8.18 -5.88 14.97
CA GLU A 25 -8.40 -6.20 16.39
C GLU A 25 -7.49 -7.34 16.85
N ALA A 26 -7.40 -8.42 16.07
CA ALA A 26 -6.53 -9.55 16.39
C ALA A 26 -5.06 -9.10 16.52
N ARG A 27 -4.59 -8.30 15.55
CA ARG A 27 -3.25 -7.71 15.60
C ARG A 27 -3.05 -6.87 16.85
N SER A 28 -3.97 -5.97 17.16
CA SER A 28 -3.85 -5.06 18.33
C SER A 28 -3.74 -5.86 19.63
N ARG A 29 -4.57 -6.89 19.81
CA ARG A 29 -4.53 -7.73 21.02
C ARG A 29 -3.18 -8.41 21.21
N ILE A 30 -2.59 -8.94 20.13
CA ILE A 30 -1.26 -9.56 20.21
C ILE A 30 -0.17 -8.52 20.44
N GLU A 31 -0.26 -7.35 19.81
CA GLU A 31 0.71 -6.26 20.02
C GLU A 31 0.70 -5.80 21.48
N ASP A 32 -0.47 -5.68 22.10
CA ASP A 32 -0.62 -5.29 23.49
C ASP A 32 -0.11 -6.37 24.46
N ALA A 33 -0.30 -7.65 24.13
CA ALA A 33 0.27 -8.76 24.90
C ALA A 33 1.81 -8.80 24.78
N ALA A 34 2.35 -8.60 23.58
CA ALA A 34 3.79 -8.55 23.34
C ALA A 34 4.46 -7.39 24.08
N LYS A 35 3.80 -6.21 24.16
CA LYS A 35 4.24 -5.09 25.00
C LYS A 35 4.25 -5.46 26.49
N GLN A 36 3.23 -6.16 26.98
CA GLN A 36 3.17 -6.59 28.39
C GLN A 36 4.24 -7.64 28.74
N ASN A 37 4.74 -8.36 27.74
CA ASN A 37 5.80 -9.35 27.88
C ASN A 37 7.21 -8.77 27.60
N ASP A 38 7.33 -7.45 27.40
CA ASP A 38 8.59 -6.77 27.07
C ASP A 38 9.32 -7.36 25.83
N GLU A 39 8.56 -7.76 24.80
CA GLU A 39 9.14 -8.20 23.52
C GLU A 39 9.88 -7.05 22.82
N ASP A 40 11.00 -7.36 22.15
CA ASP A 40 11.87 -6.36 21.49
C ASP A 40 11.18 -5.60 20.35
N ASP A 41 10.30 -6.28 19.59
CA ASP A 41 9.52 -5.69 18.48
C ASP A 41 8.06 -6.19 18.52
N PRO A 42 7.23 -5.62 19.42
CA PRO A 42 5.84 -6.06 19.60
C PRO A 42 5.01 -5.96 18.32
N GLU A 43 5.31 -4.97 17.48
CA GLU A 43 4.64 -4.75 16.21
C GLU A 43 4.92 -5.88 15.21
N ALA A 44 6.19 -6.28 15.10
CA ALA A 44 6.60 -7.38 14.22
C ALA A 44 6.14 -8.74 14.75
N VAL A 45 6.12 -8.92 16.08
CA VAL A 45 5.51 -10.09 16.72
C VAL A 45 4.04 -10.16 16.34
N ALA A 46 3.27 -9.10 16.56
CA ALA A 46 1.84 -9.07 16.22
C ALA A 46 1.57 -9.32 14.74
N TRP A 47 2.34 -8.69 13.86
CA TRP A 47 2.21 -8.85 12.41
C TRP A 47 2.35 -10.32 11.97
N ARG A 48 3.39 -11.00 12.45
CA ARG A 48 3.64 -12.41 12.13
C ARG A 48 2.63 -13.34 12.80
N SER A 49 2.31 -13.09 14.08
CA SER A 49 1.43 -13.97 14.86
C SER A 49 0.00 -14.06 14.34
N VAL A 50 -0.46 -13.06 13.58
CA VAL A 50 -1.80 -13.08 12.96
C VAL A 50 -1.77 -13.37 11.46
N ASP A 51 -0.60 -13.73 10.92
CA ASP A 51 -0.37 -13.93 9.48
C ASP A 51 -0.93 -12.77 8.65
N PHE A 52 -0.66 -11.53 9.10
CA PHE A 52 -1.33 -10.34 8.58
C PHE A 52 -1.20 -10.23 7.06
N GLU A 53 -0.01 -10.51 6.54
CA GLU A 53 0.27 -10.40 5.12
C GLU A 53 -0.61 -11.33 4.28
N GLU A 54 -0.66 -12.61 4.61
CA GLU A 54 -1.45 -13.60 3.88
C GLU A 54 -2.94 -13.29 3.96
N ARG A 55 -3.45 -13.01 5.17
CA ARG A 55 -4.87 -12.73 5.40
C ARG A 55 -5.33 -11.46 4.69
N TYR A 56 -4.55 -10.39 4.77
CA TYR A 56 -4.88 -9.15 4.08
C TYR A 56 -4.79 -9.31 2.56
N ARG A 57 -3.77 -10.01 2.06
CA ARG A 57 -3.63 -10.29 0.62
C ARG A 57 -4.83 -11.07 0.09
N ALA A 58 -5.26 -12.12 0.80
CA ALA A 58 -6.46 -12.88 0.45
C ALA A 58 -7.73 -12.00 0.50
N HIS A 59 -7.82 -11.08 1.46
CA HIS A 59 -8.94 -10.15 1.57
C HIS A 59 -9.06 -9.26 0.31
N VAL A 60 -7.98 -8.56 -0.08
CA VAL A 60 -8.04 -7.60 -1.18
C VAL A 60 -8.07 -8.23 -2.57
N THR A 61 -7.57 -9.47 -2.71
CA THR A 61 -7.61 -10.20 -3.98
C THR A 61 -8.88 -11.03 -4.19
N SER A 62 -9.81 -11.05 -3.22
CA SER A 62 -11.06 -11.80 -3.30
C SER A 62 -12.28 -10.93 -3.62
N GLY A 63 -13.21 -11.49 -4.41
CA GLY A 63 -14.50 -10.86 -4.72
C GLY A 63 -14.36 -9.55 -5.50
N GLY A 64 -15.30 -8.63 -5.30
CA GLY A 64 -15.33 -7.34 -6.00
C GLY A 64 -14.15 -6.40 -5.67
N ARG A 65 -13.38 -6.67 -4.61
CA ARG A 65 -12.18 -5.89 -4.25
C ARG A 65 -11.05 -6.06 -5.26
N HIS A 66 -11.02 -7.19 -5.96
CA HIS A 66 -10.08 -7.40 -7.06
C HIS A 66 -10.26 -6.35 -8.17
N GLN A 67 -11.51 -6.03 -8.51
CA GLN A 67 -11.83 -5.04 -9.55
C GLN A 67 -11.39 -3.64 -9.13
N VAL A 68 -11.47 -3.32 -7.84
CA VAL A 68 -10.95 -2.04 -7.30
C VAL A 68 -9.44 -1.94 -7.49
N LEU A 69 -8.69 -3.03 -7.26
CA LEU A 69 -7.26 -3.06 -7.52
C LEU A 69 -6.92 -2.92 -9.01
N ASP A 70 -7.70 -3.55 -9.90
CA ASP A 70 -7.50 -3.42 -11.35
C ASP A 70 -7.76 -1.97 -11.82
N SER A 71 -8.85 -1.35 -11.38
CA SER A 71 -9.14 0.06 -11.72
C SER A 71 -8.11 1.03 -11.15
N LEU A 72 -7.56 0.74 -9.98
CA LEU A 72 -6.46 1.53 -9.42
C LEU A 72 -5.16 1.33 -10.19
N ALA A 73 -4.88 0.11 -10.68
CA ALA A 73 -3.70 -0.14 -11.51
C ALA A 73 -3.77 0.66 -12.82
N GLU A 74 -4.92 0.68 -13.50
CA GLU A 74 -5.14 1.55 -14.67
C GLU A 74 -4.94 3.04 -14.33
N THR A 75 -5.31 3.45 -13.11
CA THR A 75 -5.08 4.82 -12.64
C THR A 75 -3.60 5.10 -12.43
N VAL A 76 -2.85 4.16 -11.85
CA VAL A 76 -1.40 4.29 -11.61
C VAL A 76 -0.62 4.46 -12.92
N GLU A 77 -1.08 3.83 -14.00
CA GLU A 77 -0.49 4.00 -15.33
C GLU A 77 -0.70 5.40 -15.91
N GLN A 78 -1.76 6.08 -15.51
CA GLN A 78 -2.13 7.40 -16.02
C GLN A 78 -1.63 8.55 -15.13
N ARG A 79 -1.51 8.33 -13.82
CA ARG A 79 -1.14 9.38 -12.84
C ARG A 79 -0.55 8.82 -11.56
N THR A 80 0.12 9.68 -10.80
CA THR A 80 0.70 9.31 -9.50
C THR A 80 -0.38 8.98 -8.46
N VAL A 81 -0.21 7.85 -7.78
CA VAL A 81 -1.06 7.40 -6.68
C VAL A 81 -0.23 7.30 -5.39
N TRP A 82 -0.77 7.87 -4.32
CA TRP A 82 -0.16 7.87 -2.98
C TRP A 82 -0.97 7.00 -2.04
N LEU A 83 -0.38 5.93 -1.51
CA LEU A 83 -1.01 5.10 -0.49
C LEU A 83 -0.64 5.61 0.89
N VAL A 84 -1.62 6.14 1.61
CA VAL A 84 -1.41 6.80 2.91
C VAL A 84 -2.00 5.98 4.07
N SER A 85 -1.28 5.92 5.18
CA SER A 85 -1.73 5.28 6.42
C SER A 85 -1.31 6.13 7.63
N TRP A 86 -2.04 5.97 8.73
CA TRP A 86 -1.71 6.56 10.02
C TRP A 86 -0.48 5.92 10.67
N ARG A 87 -0.15 4.66 10.30
CA ARG A 87 0.99 3.94 10.87
C ARG A 87 2.30 4.39 10.24
N ALA A 88 3.33 4.56 11.07
CA ALA A 88 4.63 5.07 10.64
C ALA A 88 5.45 4.02 9.87
N ARG A 89 5.50 2.79 10.39
CA ARG A 89 6.33 1.72 9.84
C ARG A 89 5.67 1.09 8.61
N ALA A 90 6.10 1.52 7.42
CA ALA A 90 5.56 1.04 6.15
C ALA A 90 5.69 -0.50 5.99
N SER A 91 6.78 -1.08 6.47
CA SER A 91 7.08 -2.51 6.31
C SER A 91 6.16 -3.44 7.11
N LEU A 92 5.37 -2.90 8.05
CA LEU A 92 4.39 -3.63 8.85
C LEU A 92 3.00 -2.98 8.74
N ASP A 93 2.73 -2.34 7.60
CA ASP A 93 1.45 -1.72 7.29
C ASP A 93 0.85 -2.32 6.02
N HIS A 94 -0.48 -2.43 6.01
CA HIS A 94 -1.24 -2.95 4.88
C HIS A 94 -0.97 -2.22 3.56
N ARG A 95 -0.57 -0.93 3.61
CA ARG A 95 -0.19 -0.16 2.41
C ARG A 95 0.95 -0.79 1.63
N SER A 96 1.88 -1.48 2.28
CA SER A 96 2.96 -2.19 1.60
C SER A 96 2.45 -3.35 0.75
N ILE A 97 1.42 -4.06 1.22
CA ILE A 97 0.82 -5.17 0.49
C ILE A 97 -0.05 -4.63 -0.66
N ALA A 98 -0.82 -3.57 -0.42
CA ALA A 98 -1.58 -2.90 -1.47
C ALA A 98 -0.66 -2.34 -2.57
N LEU A 99 0.49 -1.77 -2.20
CA LEU A 99 1.54 -1.33 -3.13
C LEU A 99 2.00 -2.50 -4.04
N GLU A 100 2.35 -3.64 -3.44
CA GLU A 100 2.78 -4.82 -4.18
C GLU A 100 1.67 -5.36 -5.11
N GLU A 101 0.41 -5.40 -4.65
CA GLU A 101 -0.72 -5.82 -5.49
C GLU A 101 -0.96 -4.92 -6.70
N LEU A 102 -0.85 -3.61 -6.50
CA LEU A 102 -1.01 -2.63 -7.58
C LEU A 102 0.13 -2.75 -8.59
N GLN A 103 1.36 -2.93 -8.13
CA GLN A 103 2.51 -3.13 -9.02
C GLN A 103 2.33 -4.38 -9.88
N ARG A 104 1.93 -5.51 -9.27
CA ARG A 104 1.67 -6.75 -10.02
C ARG A 104 0.57 -6.64 -11.08
N ARG A 105 -0.31 -5.64 -10.96
CA ARG A 105 -1.42 -5.43 -11.89
C ARG A 105 -1.14 -4.35 -12.93
N ALA A 106 -0.36 -3.35 -12.56
CA ALA A 106 -0.06 -2.23 -13.44
C ALA A 106 1.03 -2.62 -14.44
N ASP A 107 0.80 -2.32 -15.71
CA ASP A 107 1.73 -2.54 -16.81
C ASP A 107 2.74 -1.39 -16.86
N LEU A 108 3.48 -1.22 -15.75
CA LEU A 108 4.42 -0.12 -15.56
C LEU A 108 5.82 -0.49 -16.03
N GLY A 109 6.25 0.13 -17.12
CA GLY A 109 7.61 0.05 -17.61
C GLY A 109 7.71 -0.72 -18.92
N PRO A 110 8.92 -1.16 -19.31
CA PRO A 110 9.17 -1.67 -20.65
C PRO A 110 8.89 -3.17 -20.85
N CYS A 111 8.43 -3.90 -19.82
CA CYS A 111 8.10 -5.31 -20.02
C CYS A 111 6.76 -5.44 -20.78
N PRO A 112 6.53 -6.58 -21.45
CA PRO A 112 5.19 -6.90 -21.94
C PRO A 112 4.15 -6.87 -20.80
N PRO A 113 2.88 -6.58 -21.11
CA PRO A 113 1.79 -6.60 -20.15
C PRO A 113 1.81 -7.85 -19.25
N ARG A 114 1.73 -7.63 -17.94
CA ARG A 114 1.75 -8.66 -16.89
C ARG A 114 2.99 -9.56 -16.84
N ASP A 115 4.07 -9.20 -17.54
CA ASP A 115 5.34 -9.94 -17.62
C ASP A 115 6.42 -9.37 -16.65
N HIS A 116 5.99 -8.46 -15.77
CA HIS A 116 6.84 -7.87 -14.74
C HIS A 116 7.06 -8.82 -13.56
N GLU A 117 8.33 -8.95 -13.13
CA GLU A 117 8.70 -9.64 -11.90
C GLU A 117 9.03 -8.61 -10.80
N TRP A 118 8.03 -8.18 -10.05
CA TRP A 118 8.22 -7.19 -9.00
C TRP A 118 8.87 -7.78 -7.74
N GLY A 119 9.86 -7.08 -7.19
CA GLY A 119 10.50 -7.44 -5.94
C GLY A 119 10.99 -6.21 -5.17
N ARG A 120 11.17 -6.35 -3.85
CA ARG A 120 11.65 -5.26 -2.99
C ARG A 120 12.98 -4.72 -3.50
N GLY A 121 13.06 -3.39 -3.64
CA GLY A 121 14.27 -2.68 -3.99
C GLY A 121 15.22 -2.54 -2.80
N VAL A 122 16.34 -1.85 -3.03
CA VAL A 122 17.36 -1.57 -1.99
C VAL A 122 16.78 -0.70 -0.86
N VAL A 123 15.80 0.14 -1.19
CA VAL A 123 15.05 0.95 -0.21
C VAL A 123 13.72 0.25 0.10
N PRO A 124 13.33 0.06 1.38
CA PRO A 124 12.13 -0.70 1.75
C PRO A 124 10.80 -0.15 1.21
N THR A 125 10.76 1.12 0.84
CA THR A 125 9.57 1.79 0.27
C THR A 125 9.54 1.76 -1.25
N VAL A 126 10.57 1.17 -1.89
CA VAL A 126 10.68 1.07 -3.34
C VAL A 126 10.58 -0.39 -3.75
N VAL A 127 9.78 -0.64 -4.78
CA VAL A 127 9.71 -1.95 -5.44
C VAL A 127 10.12 -1.73 -6.90
N VAL A 128 10.90 -2.66 -7.42
CA VAL A 128 11.46 -2.61 -8.77
C VAL A 128 11.09 -3.88 -9.51
N CYS A 129 10.93 -3.78 -10.83
CA CYS A 129 10.84 -4.95 -11.68
C CYS A 129 12.25 -5.54 -11.81
N GLN A 130 12.45 -6.75 -11.29
CA GLN A 130 13.72 -7.47 -11.34
C GLN A 130 14.11 -7.86 -12.77
N ARG A 131 13.15 -7.86 -13.69
CA ARG A 131 13.38 -8.18 -15.10
C ARG A 131 13.91 -7.01 -15.92
N CYS A 132 13.36 -5.81 -15.76
CA CYS A 132 13.72 -4.64 -16.55
C CYS A 132 14.37 -3.49 -15.77
N GLY A 133 14.46 -3.60 -14.45
CA GLY A 133 15.02 -2.58 -13.57
C GLY A 133 14.13 -1.35 -13.37
N TYR A 134 12.91 -1.35 -13.92
CA TYR A 134 11.99 -0.23 -13.75
C TYR A 134 11.55 -0.11 -12.29
N GLY A 135 11.81 1.05 -11.68
CA GLY A 135 11.26 1.46 -10.39
C GLY A 135 10.19 2.51 -10.63
N SER A 136 8.94 2.23 -10.24
CA SER A 136 7.86 3.19 -10.41
C SER A 136 8.01 4.36 -9.43
N ALA A 137 8.03 5.59 -9.95
CA ALA A 137 7.82 6.81 -9.18
C ALA A 137 6.33 7.21 -9.12
N SER A 138 5.50 6.58 -9.95
CA SER A 138 4.05 6.83 -10.06
C SER A 138 3.24 6.15 -8.96
N LEU A 139 3.86 5.31 -8.15
CA LEU A 139 3.20 4.61 -7.05
C LEU A 139 4.13 4.53 -5.84
N SER A 140 3.71 5.15 -4.74
CA SER A 140 4.52 5.24 -3.53
C SER A 140 3.66 5.17 -2.26
N THR A 141 4.28 4.81 -1.14
CA THR A 141 3.61 4.79 0.18
C THR A 141 4.06 5.96 1.03
N GLY A 142 3.12 6.59 1.72
CA GLY A 142 3.34 7.75 2.58
C GLY A 142 2.69 7.62 3.96
N GLN A 143 3.14 8.41 4.93
CA GLN A 143 2.50 8.53 6.25
C GLN A 143 1.71 9.85 6.37
N LEU A 144 0.44 9.77 6.78
CA LEU A 144 -0.46 10.93 6.92
C LEU A 144 0.09 12.02 7.87
N ALA A 145 0.93 11.66 8.84
CA ALA A 145 1.43 12.57 9.87
C ALA A 145 2.68 13.39 9.47
N GLN A 146 3.33 13.12 8.33
CA GLN A 146 4.50 13.90 7.88
C GLN A 146 4.40 14.45 6.45
N GLU A 147 3.55 13.90 5.59
CA GLU A 147 3.51 14.28 4.17
C GLU A 147 2.42 15.31 3.81
N ASN A 148 1.52 15.63 4.75
CA ASN A 148 0.36 16.48 4.46
C ASN A 148 0.58 18.00 4.47
N LEU A 149 1.82 18.54 4.49
CA LEU A 149 2.00 20.02 4.49
C LEU A 149 3.15 20.59 3.67
N LYS A 150 4.02 19.81 3.01
CA LYS A 150 5.16 20.40 2.28
C LYS A 150 4.94 20.75 0.80
N PRO A 151 4.13 20.04 0.00
CA PRO A 151 3.94 20.44 -1.41
C PRO A 151 2.79 21.45 -1.61
N TYR A 152 1.89 21.61 -0.64
CA TYR A 152 0.66 22.41 -0.80
C TYR A 152 0.70 23.80 -0.14
N LEU A 153 1.80 24.15 0.55
CA LEU A 153 2.08 25.52 0.98
C LEU A 153 3.09 26.12 0.01
N GLY A 154 2.59 27.03 -0.83
CA GLY A 154 3.32 27.65 -1.93
C GLY A 154 4.70 28.16 -1.55
N GLY A 155 5.62 27.96 -2.50
CA GLY A 155 6.92 28.62 -2.55
C GLY A 155 7.13 29.20 -3.94
N ASP A 156 6.20 30.03 -4.41
CA ASP A 156 6.53 31.05 -5.41
C ASP A 156 7.21 32.20 -4.68
N GLY A 157 8.40 32.59 -5.17
CA GLY A 157 8.93 33.93 -4.98
C GLY A 157 10.24 34.04 -4.21
N GLN A 158 11.33 34.12 -5.00
CA GLN A 158 12.59 34.83 -4.76
C GLN A 158 13.56 34.28 -3.70
#